data_AF-A0A7V6CRA6-F1
#
_entry.id   AF-A0A7V6CRA6-F1
#
_cell.length_a   1.000
_cell.length_b   1.000
_cell.length_c   1.000
_cell.angle_alpha   90.00
_cell.angle_beta   90.00
_cell.angle_gamma   90.00
#
_symmetry.space_group_name_H-M   'P 1'
#
loop_
_entity.id
_entity.type
_entity.pdbx_description
1 polymer ?
#
loop_
_entity_poly.entity_id
_entity_poly.type
_entity_poly.pdbx_seq_one_letter_code
_entity_poly.pdbx_strand_id
1 'polypeptide(L)'
;MIDARWQRLAEVLVHHSVRVQPGERVLIEAFDMPPEFIALLVRTITQAGGVPIVEIKSSLVLRALYQNASEEQVRFIAGLERARMEGVQGYIGLRGTPNFAEMS
;
A
#
# COMPACT_ATOMS: atom_id res chain seq x y z
N MET A 1 -22.13 2.76 5.30
CA MET A 1 -21.55 3.58 6.39
C MET A 1 -20.16 3.03 6.64
N ILE A 2 -19.13 3.88 6.68
CA ILE A 2 -17.74 3.45 6.92
C ILE A 2 -17.60 3.13 8.41
N ASP A 3 -16.93 2.02 8.76
CA ASP A 3 -16.67 1.64 10.15
C ASP A 3 -15.86 2.74 10.86
N ALA A 4 -16.34 3.22 12.01
CA ALA A 4 -15.69 4.28 12.77
C ALA A 4 -14.24 3.93 13.21
N ARG A 5 -13.95 2.64 13.41
CA ARG A 5 -12.60 2.15 13.75
C ARG A 5 -11.64 2.30 12.58
N TRP A 6 -12.11 2.06 11.36
CA TRP A 6 -11.33 2.27 10.15
C TRP A 6 -11.07 3.75 9.91
N GLN A 7 -12.07 4.60 10.14
CA GLN A 7 -11.86 6.04 10.07
C GLN A 7 -10.81 6.50 11.08
N ARG A 8 -10.90 6.06 12.33
CA ARG A 8 -9.88 6.38 13.34
C ARG A 8 -8.49 5.87 12.96
N LEU A 9 -8.39 4.67 12.40
CA LEU A 9 -7.11 4.12 11.94
C LEU A 9 -6.51 4.94 10.80
N ALA A 10 -7.31 5.31 9.80
CA ALA A 10 -6.86 6.14 8.69
C ALA A 10 -6.32 7.50 9.18
N GLU A 11 -7.04 8.15 10.10
CA GLU A 11 -6.59 9.40 10.73
C GLU A 11 -5.24 9.26 11.43
N VAL A 12 -5.03 8.18 12.20
CA VAL A 12 -3.77 7.91 12.89
C VAL A 12 -2.64 7.68 11.89
N LEU A 13 -2.87 6.88 10.85
CA LEU A 13 -1.85 6.59 9.84
C LEU A 13 -1.41 7.86 9.10
N VAL A 14 -2.37 8.70 8.70
CA VAL A 14 -2.10 9.90 7.89
C VAL A 14 -1.52 11.03 8.74
N HIS A 15 -2.15 11.38 9.86
CA HIS A 15 -1.78 12.59 10.61
C HIS A 15 -0.74 12.36 11.72
N HIS A 16 -0.66 11.14 12.27
CA HIS A 16 0.28 10.85 13.36
C HIS A 16 1.49 10.04 12.91
N SER A 17 1.28 8.93 12.20
CA SER A 17 2.36 8.01 11.83
C SER A 17 3.19 8.55 10.68
N VAL A 18 2.56 8.87 9.54
CA VAL A 18 3.26 9.41 8.36
C VAL A 18 3.38 10.94 8.44
N ARG A 19 2.45 11.61 9.13
CA ARG A 19 2.39 13.08 9.26
C ARG A 19 2.47 13.76 7.90
N VAL A 20 1.59 13.34 7.00
CA VAL A 20 1.56 13.79 5.60
C VAL A 20 1.57 15.32 5.52
N GLN A 21 2.49 15.85 4.72
CA GLN A 21 2.55 17.27 4.37
C GLN A 21 1.90 17.54 3.00
N PRO A 22 1.37 18.75 2.75
CA PRO A 22 0.85 19.12 1.45
C PRO A 22 1.87 18.90 0.31
N GLY A 23 1.44 18.22 -0.76
CA GLY A 23 2.27 17.93 -1.93
C GLY A 23 3.14 16.68 -1.82
N GLU A 24 3.26 16.05 -0.64
CA GLU A 24 4.02 14.80 -0.48
C GLU A 24 3.32 13.64 -1.17
N ARG A 25 4.10 12.84 -1.91
CA ARG A 25 3.60 11.57 -2.45
C ARG A 25 3.68 10.50 -1.36
N VAL A 26 2.58 9.79 -1.15
CA VAL A 26 2.47 8.75 -0.13
C VAL A 26 2.06 7.43 -0.80
N LEU A 27 2.94 6.43 -0.74
CA LEU A 27 2.66 5.10 -1.25
C LEU A 27 1.83 4.31 -0.24
N ILE A 28 0.67 3.81 -0.66
CA ILE A 28 -0.12 2.79 0.03
C ILE A 28 0.16 1.46 -0.66
N GLU A 29 0.89 0.57 0.01
CA GLU A 29 1.12 -0.79 -0.46
C GLU A 29 0.28 -1.77 0.37
N ALA A 30 -0.79 -2.28 -0.23
CA ALA A 30 -1.82 -3.05 0.44
C ALA A 30 -1.87 -4.49 -0.04
N PHE A 31 -1.65 -5.44 0.87
CA PHE A 31 -1.74 -6.87 0.59
C PHE A 31 -3.06 -7.41 1.13
N ASP A 32 -3.89 -8.01 0.27
CA ASP A 32 -5.14 -8.70 0.63
C ASP A 32 -6.03 -7.91 1.62
N MET A 33 -6.05 -6.59 1.47
CA MET A 33 -6.85 -5.68 2.29
C MET A 33 -8.20 -5.38 1.64
N PRO A 34 -9.26 -5.16 2.45
CA PRO A 34 -10.53 -4.68 1.94
C PRO A 34 -10.37 -3.37 1.13
N PRO A 35 -10.83 -3.32 -0.14
CA PRO A 35 -10.71 -2.13 -0.98
C PRO A 35 -11.34 -0.88 -0.38
N GLU A 36 -12.37 -1.03 0.45
CA GLU A 36 -13.08 0.06 1.10
C GLU A 36 -12.20 0.80 2.10
N PHE A 37 -11.29 0.10 2.79
CA PHE A 37 -10.31 0.74 3.68
C PHE A 37 -9.21 1.45 2.90
N ILE A 38 -8.75 0.85 1.80
CA ILE A 38 -7.76 1.48 0.90
C ILE A 38 -8.35 2.78 0.32
N ALA A 39 -9.59 2.75 -0.15
CA ALA A 39 -10.29 3.94 -0.66
C ALA A 39 -10.51 5.00 0.43
N LEU A 40 -10.71 4.60 1.69
CA LEU A 40 -10.76 5.53 2.82
C LEU A 40 -9.41 6.23 3.03
N LEU A 41 -8.30 5.48 3.06
CA LEU A 41 -6.96 6.05 3.19
C LEU A 41 -6.61 7.01 2.05
N VAL A 42 -6.96 6.67 0.80
CA VAL A 42 -6.79 7.56 -0.35
C VAL A 42 -7.47 8.91 -0.09
N ARG A 43 -8.73 8.90 0.37
CA ARG A 43 -9.45 10.14 0.68
C ARG A 43 -8.82 10.92 1.83
N THR A 44 -8.41 10.24 2.90
CA THR A 44 -7.79 10.89 4.07
C THR A 44 -6.45 11.53 3.70
N ILE A 45 -5.60 10.89 2.89
CA ILE A 45 -4.34 11.47 2.40
C ILE A 45 -4.61 12.71 1.54
N THR A 46 -5.56 12.63 0.61
CA THR A 46 -5.94 13.79 -0.23
C THR A 46 -6.46 14.94 0.63
N GLN A 47 -7.26 14.67 1.66
CA GLN A 47 -7.76 15.68 2.60
C GLN A 47 -6.63 16.34 3.41
N ALA A 48 -5.56 15.61 3.72
CA ALA A 48 -4.34 16.15 4.32
C ALA A 48 -3.46 16.95 3.33
N GLY A 49 -3.85 17.04 2.05
CA GLY A 49 -3.09 17.72 1.00
C GLY A 49 -2.01 16.87 0.35
N GLY A 50 -1.88 15.59 0.73
CA GLY A 50 -0.93 14.66 0.13
C GLY A 50 -1.40 14.11 -1.22
N VAL A 51 -0.49 13.43 -1.92
CA VAL A 51 -0.70 12.79 -3.22
C VAL A 51 -0.63 11.27 -3.03
N PRO A 52 -1.77 10.57 -2.89
CA PRO A 52 -1.76 9.13 -2.66
C PRO A 52 -1.38 8.36 -3.93
N ILE A 53 -0.45 7.42 -3.79
CA ILE A 53 -0.07 6.42 -4.81
C ILE A 53 -0.47 5.05 -4.26
N VAL A 54 -1.13 4.21 -5.05
CA VAL A 54 -1.70 2.95 -4.54
C VAL A 54 -1.15 1.75 -5.29
N GLU A 55 -0.82 0.72 -4.53
CA GLU A 55 -0.51 -0.61 -5.02
C GLU A 55 -1.27 -1.66 -4.22
N ILE A 56 -2.07 -2.47 -4.91
CA ILE A 56 -2.83 -3.56 -4.31
C ILE A 56 -2.20 -4.87 -4.77
N LYS A 57 -1.78 -5.68 -3.80
CA LYS A 57 -1.14 -6.96 -4.01
C LYS A 57 -2.05 -8.06 -3.45
N SER A 58 -2.11 -9.17 -4.18
CA SER A 58 -2.74 -10.40 -3.69
C SER A 58 -1.63 -11.40 -3.40
N SER A 59 -1.59 -11.94 -2.18
CA SER A 59 -0.57 -12.91 -1.79
C SER A 59 -0.66 -14.19 -2.64
N LEU A 60 -1.87 -14.61 -3.00
CA LEU A 60 -2.11 -15.75 -3.90
C LEU A 60 -1.46 -15.53 -5.28
N VAL A 61 -1.65 -14.35 -5.87
CA VAL A 61 -1.07 -14.00 -7.18
C VAL A 61 0.44 -13.87 -7.08
N LEU A 62 0.95 -13.23 -6.03
CA LEU A 62 2.39 -13.11 -5.79
C LEU A 62 3.06 -14.48 -5.59
N ARG A 63 2.43 -15.42 -4.88
CA ARG A 63 2.94 -16.79 -4.74
C ARG A 63 3.13 -17.43 -6.11
N ALA A 64 2.11 -17.39 -6.96
CA ALA A 64 2.19 -17.93 -8.32
C ALA A 64 3.25 -17.21 -9.17
N LEU A 65 3.34 -15.88 -9.06
CA LEU A 65 4.36 -15.08 -9.74
C LEU A 65 5.78 -15.51 -9.33
N TYR A 66 6.03 -15.67 -8.03
CA TYR A 66 7.34 -16.02 -7.49
C TYR A 66 7.73 -17.46 -7.80
N GLN A 67 6.79 -18.39 -7.79
CA GLN A 67 7.04 -19.79 -8.19
C GLN A 67 7.44 -19.95 -9.65
N ASN A 68 7.11 -18.97 -10.50
CA ASN A 68 7.37 -18.99 -11.94
C ASN A 68 8.30 -17.85 -12.39
N ALA A 69 8.97 -17.17 -11.46
CA ALA A 69 9.74 -15.97 -11.77
C ALA A 69 11.03 -16.29 -12.54
N SER A 70 11.29 -15.53 -13.60
CA SER A 70 12.59 -15.50 -14.28
C SER A 70 13.47 -14.37 -13.74
N GLU A 71 14.78 -14.49 -13.91
CA GLU A 71 15.72 -13.44 -13.49
C GLU A 71 15.45 -12.10 -14.20
N GLU A 72 15.18 -12.14 -15.51
CA GLU A 72 14.83 -10.97 -16.31
C GLU A 72 13.60 -10.25 -15.74
N GLN A 73 12.54 -11.00 -15.45
CA GLN A 73 11.31 -10.49 -14.86
C GLN A 73 11.58 -9.85 -13.50
N VAL A 74 12.33 -10.51 -12.62
CA VAL A 74 12.65 -9.99 -11.28
C VAL A 74 13.46 -8.70 -11.39
N ARG A 75 14.45 -8.63 -12.29
CA ARG A 75 15.25 -7.41 -12.51
C ARG A 75 14.40 -6.24 -13.00
N PHE A 76 13.47 -6.51 -13.91
CA PHE A 76 12.55 -5.48 -14.41
C PHE A 76 11.63 -4.96 -13.29
N ILE A 77 10.99 -5.85 -12.54
CA ILE A 77 10.12 -5.48 -11.40
C ILE A 77 10.91 -4.69 -10.35
N ALA A 78 12.13 -5.12 -10.02
CA ALA A 78 12.98 -4.42 -9.06
C ALA A 78 13.29 -2.98 -9.48
N GLY A 79 13.47 -2.72 -10.79
CA GLY A 79 13.63 -1.36 -11.32
C GLY A 79 12.40 -0.48 -11.09
N LEU A 80 11.20 -1.02 -11.35
CA LEU A 80 9.93 -0.31 -11.13
C LEU A 80 9.68 -0.02 -9.65
N GLU A 81 9.90 -1.00 -8.78
CA GLU A 81 9.72 -0.88 -7.33
C GLU A 81 10.69 0.14 -6.74
N ARG A 82 11.96 0.12 -7.19
CA ARG A 82 12.97 1.11 -6.79
C ARG A 82 12.56 2.53 -7.19
N ALA A 83 12.21 2.74 -8.46
CA ALA A 83 11.82 4.07 -8.95
C ALA A 83 10.61 4.63 -8.20
N ARG A 84 9.66 3.76 -7.84
CA ARG A 84 8.50 4.12 -7.03
C ARG A 84 8.90 4.55 -5.62
N MET A 85 9.72 3.75 -4.94
CA MET A 85 10.19 4.06 -3.58
C MET A 85 11.02 5.34 -3.53
N GLU A 86 11.88 5.58 -4.52
CA GLU A 86 12.65 6.83 -4.65
C GLU A 86 11.74 8.05 -4.92
N GLY A 87 10.56 7.83 -5.52
CA GLY A 87 9.64 8.90 -5.92
C GLY A 87 8.69 9.41 -4.83
N VAL A 88 8.64 8.76 -3.65
CA VAL A 88 7.68 9.04 -2.58
C VAL A 88 8.34 9.56 -1.30
N GLN A 89 7.57 10.30 -0.49
CA GLN A 89 8.01 10.87 0.79
C GLN A 89 7.41 10.10 1.98
N GLY A 90 6.25 9.46 1.78
CA GLY A 90 5.60 8.61 2.77
C GLY A 90 5.32 7.19 2.25
N TYR A 91 5.30 6.22 3.15
CA TYR A 91 4.95 4.83 2.85
C TYR A 91 4.05 4.25 3.94
N ILE A 92 2.94 3.64 3.54
CA ILE A 92 1.99 2.92 4.38
C ILE A 92 1.87 1.50 3.86
N GLY A 93 2.46 0.55 4.58
CA GLY A 93 2.29 -0.87 4.34
C GLY A 93 1.07 -1.42 5.07
N LEU A 94 0.11 -1.96 4.34
CA LEU A 94 -1.02 -2.70 4.91
C LEU A 94 -0.86 -4.18 4.59
N ARG A 95 -1.06 -5.03 5.60
CA ARG A 95 -0.92 -6.49 5.48
C ARG A 95 -2.21 -7.13 5.99
N GLY A 96 -3.09 -7.45 5.06
CA GLY A 96 -4.18 -8.39 5.28
C GLY A 96 -3.63 -9.81 5.18
N THR A 97 -4.10 -10.69 6.04
CA THR A 97 -3.63 -12.07 6.10
C THR A 97 -4.82 -13.02 6.07
N PRO A 98 -5.47 -13.22 4.91
CA PRO A 98 -6.55 -14.19 4.80
C PRO A 98 -6.04 -15.62 5.02
N ASN A 99 -4.79 -15.90 4.62
CA ASN A 99 -4.09 -17.15 4.88
C ASN A 99 -2.68 -16.83 5.39
N PHE A 100 -2.37 -17.23 6.63
CA PHE A 100 -1.08 -16.96 7.25
C PHE A 100 0.08 -17.79 6.65
N ALA A 101 -0.24 -18.90 5.99
CA ALA A 101 0.74 -19.83 5.40
C ALA A 101 0.87 -19.66 3.87
N GLU A 102 0.31 -18.61 3.28
CA GLU A 102 0.28 -18.43 1.82
C GLU A 102 1.67 -18.33 1.19
N MET A 103 2.69 -17.90 1.94
CA MET A 103 4.07 -17.78 1.45
C MET A 103 5.01 -18.88 1.98
N SER A 104 4.45 -19.86 2.71
CA SER A 104 5.17 -21.02 3.22
C SER A 104 5.17 -22.19 2.24
#